data_AF-A0AAV5MNV8-F1
#
_entry.id   AF-A0AAV5MNV8-F1
#
_cell.length_a   1.000
_cell.length_b   1.000
_cell.length_c   1.000
_cell.angle_alpha   90.00
_cell.angle_beta   90.00
_cell.angle_gamma   90.00
#
_symmetry.space_group_name_H-M   'P 1'
#
loop_
_entity.id
_entity.type
_entity.pdbx_description
1 polymer ?
#
loop_
_entity_poly.entity_id
_entity_poly.type
_entity_poly.pdbx_seq_one_letter_code
_entity_poly.pdbx_strand_id
1 'polypeptide(L)'
;MWDSLVYEALIDGDNTTIVFVKGLNLRPAKVYNASIFDVLNSQQKVNGSIKVSVRVKGRGVLHSAARLGRPRGPNRNPVTQKPHEMCICTMVYNQARFLKEWVMYHARIGVQRWYIYDNNSDDDIDSLIESLLDANYNISRRAWPWFKAQEAGFAHCALRARDSCDWVGFIDADEFFYLKSGLMFHDVLEDVSLRSTSVNSRTKLSKYGNIGEIRVSCYSFGPSGLKHVPEQGMTVGYTCRILAPERHKSIIRPEALNSSLINVVHHFHLRDGFRFMNMYKGVMVVNHYKYQVWEVFKQKFHRRVATYVADWQDEKNKKRKGSRIEEGIPKL
;
A
#
# COMPACT_ATOMS: atom_id res chain seq x y z
N MET A 1 -11.91 23.17 -10.04
CA MET A 1 -11.22 22.33 -9.04
C MET A 1 -12.25 21.32 -8.56
N TRP A 2 -12.01 20.01 -8.63
CA TRP A 2 -13.07 19.01 -8.41
C TRP A 2 -13.38 18.85 -6.91
N ASP A 3 -14.41 19.55 -6.40
CA ASP A 3 -14.78 19.53 -4.98
C ASP A 3 -15.19 18.14 -4.47
N SER A 4 -15.75 17.29 -5.34
CA SER A 4 -16.02 15.88 -5.07
C SER A 4 -16.00 15.06 -6.36
N LEU A 5 -15.26 13.96 -6.37
CA LEU A 5 -15.03 13.12 -7.55
C LEU A 5 -15.09 11.64 -7.20
N VAL A 6 -15.87 10.90 -7.97
CA VAL A 6 -15.83 9.44 -8.04
C VAL A 6 -14.73 9.06 -9.03
N TYR A 7 -13.63 8.52 -8.53
CA TYR A 7 -12.39 8.44 -9.31
C TYR A 7 -11.97 7.02 -9.67
N GLU A 8 -12.48 6.02 -8.96
CA GLU A 8 -12.25 4.61 -9.30
C GLU A 8 -13.41 3.73 -8.86
N ALA A 9 -13.61 2.60 -9.56
CA ALA A 9 -14.57 1.58 -9.16
C ALA A 9 -14.07 0.17 -9.53
N LEU A 10 -14.45 -0.83 -8.73
CA LEU A 10 -14.20 -2.23 -9.04
C LEU A 10 -15.34 -3.13 -8.56
N ILE A 11 -15.42 -4.34 -9.08
CA ILE A 11 -16.36 -5.38 -8.62
C ILE A 11 -15.60 -6.30 -7.68
N ASP A 12 -16.13 -6.48 -6.47
CA ASP A 12 -15.59 -7.43 -5.50
C ASP A 12 -16.07 -8.86 -5.78
N GLY A 13 -15.44 -9.84 -5.14
CA GLY A 13 -15.69 -11.26 -5.33
C GLY A 13 -17.14 -11.67 -5.10
N ASP A 14 -17.94 -10.95 -4.31
CA ASP A 14 -19.37 -11.19 -4.07
C ASP A 14 -20.29 -10.44 -5.06
N ASN A 15 -19.73 -9.88 -6.13
CA ASN A 15 -20.40 -9.03 -7.11
C ASN A 15 -20.82 -7.65 -6.58
N THR A 16 -20.36 -7.25 -5.40
CA THR A 16 -20.55 -5.90 -4.87
C THR A 16 -19.71 -4.90 -5.66
N THR A 17 -20.29 -3.77 -6.04
CA THR A 17 -19.53 -2.66 -6.64
C THR A 17 -18.93 -1.79 -5.54
N ILE A 18 -17.60 -1.69 -5.53
CA ILE A 18 -16.85 -0.81 -4.64
C ILE A 18 -16.46 0.44 -5.41
N VAL A 19 -16.74 1.60 -4.82
CA VAL A 19 -16.51 2.91 -5.44
C VAL A 19 -15.58 3.75 -4.57
N PHE A 20 -14.55 4.31 -5.17
CA PHE A 20 -13.60 5.20 -4.52
C PHE A 20 -13.96 6.64 -4.83
N VAL A 21 -14.24 7.39 -3.76
CA VAL A 21 -14.72 8.78 -3.84
C VAL A 21 -13.81 9.69 -3.04
N LYS A 22 -13.54 10.87 -3.59
CA LYS A 22 -12.78 11.94 -2.93
C LYS A 22 -13.66 13.18 -2.77
N GLY A 23 -13.38 13.99 -1.75
CA GLY A 23 -14.01 15.30 -1.56
C GLY A 23 -15.25 15.32 -0.67
N LEU A 24 -15.64 14.17 -0.09
CA LEU A 24 -16.80 14.08 0.79
C LEU A 24 -16.58 14.68 2.20
N ASN A 25 -15.34 15.09 2.55
CA ASN A 25 -14.97 15.62 3.87
C ASN A 25 -15.41 14.72 5.05
N LEU A 26 -15.34 13.40 4.85
CA LEU A 26 -15.63 12.40 5.86
C LEU A 26 -14.41 12.23 6.80
N ARG A 27 -14.67 11.89 8.06
CA ARG A 27 -13.62 11.58 9.04
C ARG A 27 -12.91 10.30 8.60
N PRO A 28 -11.57 10.28 8.60
CA PRO A 28 -10.79 9.07 8.33
C PRO A 28 -11.15 7.93 9.29
N ALA A 29 -10.93 6.69 8.84
CA ALA A 29 -11.04 5.47 9.65
C ALA A 29 -12.40 5.24 10.35
N LYS A 30 -13.49 5.83 9.86
CA LYS A 30 -14.84 5.65 10.42
C LYS A 30 -15.81 5.18 9.34
N VAL A 31 -16.65 4.21 9.68
CA VAL A 31 -17.78 3.80 8.83
C VAL A 31 -18.84 4.88 8.82
N TYR A 32 -19.36 5.18 7.63
CA TYR A 32 -20.43 6.15 7.41
C TYR A 32 -21.73 5.46 7.02
N ASN A 33 -22.87 6.12 7.30
CA ASN A 33 -24.17 5.64 6.85
C ASN A 33 -24.22 5.68 5.31
N ALA A 34 -24.16 4.51 4.68
CA ALA A 34 -24.17 4.39 3.23
C ALA A 34 -25.52 4.78 2.59
N SER A 35 -26.63 4.76 3.35
CA SER A 35 -27.98 5.04 2.84
C SER A 35 -28.18 6.47 2.32
N ILE A 36 -27.22 7.38 2.55
CA ILE A 36 -27.22 8.74 2.00
C ILE A 36 -26.62 8.81 0.57
N PHE A 37 -26.07 7.70 0.07
CA PHE A 37 -25.45 7.59 -1.24
C PHE A 37 -26.22 6.60 -2.11
N ASP A 38 -26.45 6.96 -3.37
CA ASP A 38 -26.97 6.04 -4.40
C ASP A 38 -25.88 5.83 -5.48
N VAL A 39 -25.59 4.57 -5.82
CA VAL A 39 -24.67 4.24 -6.92
C VAL A 39 -25.45 4.17 -8.22
N LEU A 40 -25.00 4.94 -9.21
CA LEU A 40 -25.60 5.01 -10.54
C LEU A 40 -24.64 4.41 -11.55
N ASN A 41 -25.15 3.57 -12.46
CA ASN A 41 -24.39 3.03 -13.57
C ASN A 41 -25.03 3.43 -14.91
N SER A 42 -24.21 3.73 -15.92
CA SER A 42 -24.71 3.94 -17.28
C SER A 42 -24.96 2.59 -17.94
N GLN A 43 -26.18 2.33 -18.43
CA GLN A 43 -26.43 1.15 -19.28
C GLN A 43 -25.66 1.24 -20.61
N GLN A 44 -25.30 2.45 -21.03
CA GLN A 44 -24.51 2.68 -22.23
C GLN A 44 -23.04 2.38 -21.97
N LYS A 45 -22.53 1.33 -22.63
CA LYS A 45 -21.13 0.92 -22.57
C LYS A 45 -20.29 1.78 -23.51
N VAL A 46 -19.17 2.30 -23.01
CA VAL A 46 -18.15 2.97 -23.82
C VAL A 46 -16.87 2.16 -23.71
N ASN A 47 -16.35 1.68 -24.85
CA ASN A 47 -15.18 0.79 -24.93
C ASN A 47 -15.26 -0.43 -23.98
N GLY A 48 -16.45 -1.02 -23.86
CA GLY A 48 -16.66 -2.19 -22.98
C GLY A 48 -16.67 -1.90 -21.48
N SER A 49 -16.60 -0.62 -21.08
CA SER A 49 -16.65 -0.17 -19.68
C SER A 49 -17.96 0.54 -19.35
N ILE A 50 -18.38 0.44 -18.09
CA ILE A 50 -19.58 1.10 -17.55
C ILE A 50 -19.12 2.26 -16.68
N LYS A 51 -19.62 3.47 -16.95
CA LYS A 51 -19.38 4.63 -16.08
C LYS A 51 -20.15 4.44 -14.77
N VAL A 52 -19.48 4.62 -13.64
CA VAL A 52 -20.07 4.56 -12.30
C VAL A 52 -20.07 5.94 -11.68
N SER A 53 -21.21 6.40 -11.21
CA SER A 53 -21.35 7.68 -10.51
C SER A 53 -21.98 7.46 -9.15
N VAL A 54 -21.79 8.42 -8.24
CA VAL A 54 -22.42 8.41 -6.92
C VAL A 54 -23.30 9.65 -6.82
N ARG A 55 -24.54 9.46 -6.38
CA ARG A 55 -25.45 10.54 -6.00
C ARG A 55 -25.45 10.67 -4.49
N VAL A 56 -25.32 11.90 -3.99
CA VAL A 56 -25.50 12.21 -2.58
C VAL A 56 -26.91 12.78 -2.42
N LYS A 57 -27.73 12.15 -1.55
CA LYS A 57 -29.09 12.63 -1.28
C LYS A 57 -29.04 14.09 -0.80
N GLY A 58 -29.77 14.96 -1.50
CA GLY A 58 -29.79 16.41 -1.23
C GLY A 58 -28.65 17.23 -1.83
N ARG A 59 -27.61 16.64 -2.46
CA ARG A 59 -26.52 17.40 -3.13
C ARG A 59 -26.33 17.08 -4.62
N GLY A 60 -27.00 16.06 -5.14
CA GLY A 60 -26.96 15.70 -6.56
C GLY A 60 -25.88 14.67 -6.91
N VAL A 61 -25.58 14.53 -8.20
CA VAL A 61 -24.63 13.53 -8.73
C VAL A 61 -23.22 14.09 -8.73
N LEU A 62 -22.29 13.35 -8.14
CA LEU A 62 -20.88 13.70 -8.15
C LEU A 62 -20.28 13.51 -9.54
N HIS A 63 -19.32 14.36 -9.90
CA HIS A 63 -18.52 14.12 -11.09
C HIS A 63 -17.85 12.74 -10.98
N SER A 64 -17.70 12.07 -12.12
CA SER A 64 -17.11 10.74 -12.16
C SER A 64 -16.17 10.54 -13.34
N ALA A 65 -14.97 10.05 -13.00
CA ALA A 65 -14.02 9.43 -13.91
C ALA A 65 -14.00 7.89 -13.77
N ALA A 66 -14.67 7.34 -12.75
CA ALA A 66 -14.65 5.91 -12.47
C ALA A 66 -15.35 5.08 -13.55
N ARG A 67 -14.71 3.99 -13.94
CA ARG A 67 -15.21 3.06 -14.95
C ARG A 67 -15.04 1.63 -14.46
N LEU A 68 -16.11 0.85 -14.52
CA LEU A 68 -16.07 -0.59 -14.33
C LEU A 68 -15.77 -1.25 -15.67
N GLY A 69 -14.63 -1.94 -15.75
CA GLY A 69 -14.37 -2.86 -16.85
C GLY A 69 -15.28 -4.09 -16.78
N ARG A 70 -15.31 -4.91 -17.85
CA ARG A 70 -15.97 -6.22 -17.80
C ARG A 70 -15.48 -6.97 -16.55
N PRO A 71 -16.38 -7.50 -15.70
CA PRO A 71 -15.97 -8.54 -14.77
C PRO A 71 -15.28 -9.61 -15.62
N ARG A 72 -14.09 -10.07 -15.21
CA ARG A 72 -13.62 -11.37 -15.70
C ARG A 72 -14.79 -12.32 -15.42
N GLY A 73 -15.28 -12.98 -16.46
CA GLY A 73 -16.40 -13.92 -16.32
C GLY A 73 -16.12 -14.87 -15.16
N PRO A 74 -17.14 -15.50 -14.58
CA PRO A 74 -16.96 -16.42 -13.48
C PRO A 74 -16.22 -17.66 -13.98
N ASN A 75 -14.91 -17.56 -14.17
CA ASN A 75 -14.01 -18.70 -14.10
C ASN A 75 -13.66 -18.88 -12.63
N ARG A 76 -14.71 -18.97 -11.80
CA ARG A 76 -14.63 -19.53 -10.45
C ARG A 76 -14.55 -21.03 -10.61
N ASN A 77 -13.47 -21.51 -11.24
CA ASN A 77 -12.94 -22.74 -10.70
C ASN A 77 -12.50 -22.36 -9.28
N PRO A 78 -12.94 -23.07 -8.24
CA PRO A 78 -12.28 -22.97 -6.96
C PRO A 78 -10.86 -23.47 -7.20
N VAL A 79 -9.97 -22.60 -7.67
CA VAL A 79 -8.55 -22.91 -7.70
C VAL A 79 -8.23 -23.04 -6.22
N THR A 80 -7.99 -24.27 -5.79
CA THR A 80 -7.70 -24.61 -4.40
C THR A 80 -6.45 -23.89 -3.87
N GLN A 81 -5.67 -23.28 -4.78
CA GLN A 81 -4.49 -22.48 -4.49
C GLN A 81 -4.45 -21.24 -5.37
N LYS A 82 -4.10 -20.09 -4.78
CA LYS A 82 -3.86 -18.89 -5.56
C LYS A 82 -2.52 -19.01 -6.31
N PRO A 83 -2.38 -18.33 -7.47
CA PRO A 83 -1.16 -18.40 -8.28
C PRO A 83 0.09 -17.84 -7.60
N HIS A 84 -0.07 -17.02 -6.55
CA HIS A 84 1.04 -16.41 -5.83
C HIS A 84 0.82 -16.54 -4.32
N GLU A 85 1.82 -17.02 -3.61
CA GLU A 85 1.85 -17.09 -2.15
C GLU A 85 2.14 -15.71 -1.55
N MET A 86 3.15 -15.01 -2.08
CA MET A 86 3.60 -13.71 -1.57
C MET A 86 3.65 -12.63 -2.66
N CYS A 87 2.91 -11.56 -2.43
CA CYS A 87 2.87 -10.36 -3.27
C CYS A 87 3.26 -9.12 -2.46
N ILE A 88 3.68 -8.05 -3.14
CA ILE A 88 3.89 -6.74 -2.50
C ILE A 88 3.08 -5.66 -3.21
N CYS A 89 2.50 -4.77 -2.40
CA CYS A 89 1.86 -3.55 -2.85
C CYS A 89 2.63 -2.33 -2.35
N THR A 90 2.83 -1.35 -3.23
CA THR A 90 3.48 -0.09 -2.88
C THR A 90 2.85 1.09 -3.61
N MET A 91 3.05 2.29 -3.08
CA MET A 91 2.71 3.56 -3.73
C MET A 91 3.97 4.39 -3.93
N VAL A 92 4.24 4.80 -5.16
CA VAL A 92 5.48 5.47 -5.54
C VAL A 92 5.24 6.87 -6.10
N TYR A 93 6.24 7.72 -5.93
CA TYR A 93 6.41 8.99 -6.62
C TYR A 93 7.91 9.22 -6.81
N ASN A 94 8.36 9.30 -8.05
CA ASN A 94 9.76 9.50 -8.43
C ASN A 94 10.72 8.54 -7.70
N GLN A 95 10.46 7.24 -7.78
CA GLN A 95 11.25 6.20 -7.12
C GLN A 95 11.97 5.27 -8.12
N ALA A 96 12.04 5.61 -9.41
CA ALA A 96 12.61 4.74 -10.44
C ALA A 96 14.03 4.27 -10.07
N ARG A 97 14.88 5.19 -9.61
CA ARG A 97 16.26 4.89 -9.20
C ARG A 97 16.41 3.78 -8.15
N PHE A 98 15.42 3.58 -7.29
CA PHE A 98 15.46 2.62 -6.17
C PHE A 98 14.67 1.35 -6.46
N LEU A 99 13.68 1.46 -7.34
CA LEU A 99 12.70 0.41 -7.58
C LEU A 99 13.31 -0.85 -8.19
N LYS A 100 14.37 -0.72 -9.01
CA LYS A 100 15.08 -1.88 -9.59
C LYS A 100 15.67 -2.79 -8.52
N GLU A 101 16.52 -2.24 -7.64
CA GLU A 101 17.10 -2.97 -6.51
C GLU A 101 16.00 -3.57 -5.64
N TRP A 102 14.97 -2.78 -5.33
CA TRP A 102 13.86 -3.20 -4.48
C TRP A 102 13.09 -4.39 -5.07
N VAL A 103 12.76 -4.40 -6.36
CA VAL A 103 12.10 -5.55 -7.01
C VAL A 103 13.03 -6.78 -7.00
N MET A 104 14.27 -6.63 -7.45
CA MET A 104 15.23 -7.74 -7.56
C MET A 104 15.51 -8.39 -6.22
N TYR A 105 15.71 -7.57 -5.17
CA TYR A 105 15.93 -8.05 -3.81
C TYR A 105 14.73 -8.86 -3.31
N HIS A 106 13.52 -8.32 -3.43
CA HIS A 106 12.32 -8.98 -2.93
C HIS A 106 12.00 -10.26 -3.71
N ALA A 107 12.29 -10.29 -5.01
CA ALA A 107 12.19 -11.51 -5.81
C ALA A 107 13.09 -12.62 -5.26
N ARG A 108 14.33 -12.26 -4.88
CA ARG A 108 15.32 -13.21 -4.36
C ARG A 108 14.91 -13.88 -3.06
N ILE A 109 14.08 -13.23 -2.25
CA ILE A 109 13.57 -13.76 -0.98
C ILE A 109 12.16 -14.37 -1.08
N GLY A 110 11.62 -14.52 -2.31
CA GLY A 110 10.40 -15.28 -2.57
C GLY A 110 9.14 -14.46 -2.87
N VAL A 111 9.24 -13.15 -3.13
CA VAL A 111 8.10 -12.36 -3.63
C VAL A 111 7.86 -12.65 -5.10
N GLN A 112 6.62 -12.88 -5.48
CA GLN A 112 6.25 -13.40 -6.81
C GLN A 112 5.52 -12.37 -7.69
N ARG A 113 4.96 -11.30 -7.09
CA ARG A 113 4.20 -10.29 -7.83
C ARG A 113 4.20 -8.93 -7.13
N TRP A 114 4.24 -7.87 -7.95
CA TRP A 114 4.23 -6.49 -7.49
C TRP A 114 3.02 -5.70 -8.02
N TYR A 115 2.41 -4.92 -7.13
CA TYR A 115 1.39 -3.93 -7.44
C TYR A 115 1.95 -2.54 -7.13
N ILE A 116 2.20 -1.76 -8.18
CA ILE A 116 2.83 -0.44 -8.09
C ILE A 116 1.78 0.61 -8.39
N TYR A 117 1.38 1.36 -7.37
CA TYR A 117 0.49 2.50 -7.51
C TYR A 117 1.33 3.75 -7.72
N ASP A 118 1.33 4.28 -8.92
CA ASP A 118 2.15 5.43 -9.29
C ASP A 118 1.38 6.73 -9.13
N ASN A 119 1.83 7.58 -8.22
CA ASN A 119 1.24 8.87 -7.92
C ASN A 119 1.79 9.97 -8.83
N ASN A 120 1.71 9.74 -10.14
CA ASN A 120 2.12 10.66 -11.19
C ASN A 120 3.61 11.00 -11.13
N SER A 121 4.46 9.97 -11.15
CA SER A 121 5.91 10.13 -11.26
C SER A 121 6.30 10.84 -12.56
N ASP A 122 7.43 11.55 -12.50
CA ASP A 122 8.05 12.34 -13.55
C ASP A 122 9.56 12.03 -13.60
N ASP A 123 9.89 10.74 -13.47
CA ASP A 123 11.22 10.18 -13.61
C ASP A 123 11.17 9.00 -14.60
N ASP A 124 12.27 8.25 -14.73
CA ASP A 124 12.40 7.16 -15.72
C ASP A 124 11.59 5.89 -15.37
N ILE A 125 10.48 6.03 -14.63
CA ILE A 125 9.69 4.90 -14.15
C ILE A 125 9.07 4.08 -15.30
N ASP A 126 8.70 4.70 -16.41
CA ASP A 126 8.15 4.02 -17.58
C ASP A 126 9.18 3.03 -18.17
N SER A 127 10.35 3.54 -18.56
CA SER A 127 11.47 2.76 -19.08
C SER A 127 11.92 1.66 -18.10
N LEU A 128 11.95 1.96 -16.80
CA LEU A 128 12.30 0.97 -15.79
C LEU A 128 11.28 -0.17 -15.70
N ILE A 129 9.98 0.15 -15.71
CA ILE A 129 8.93 -0.87 -15.61
C ILE A 129 8.97 -1.79 -16.83
N GLU A 130 9.16 -1.23 -18.03
CA GLU A 130 9.38 -2.02 -19.26
C GLU A 130 10.58 -2.96 -19.11
N SER A 131 11.73 -2.45 -18.66
CA SER A 131 12.92 -3.27 -18.44
C SER A 131 12.70 -4.41 -17.43
N LEU A 132 11.91 -4.18 -16.36
CA LEU A 132 11.61 -5.22 -15.38
C LEU A 132 10.62 -6.26 -15.93
N LEU A 133 9.67 -5.85 -16.77
CA LEU A 133 8.75 -6.78 -17.45
C LEU A 133 9.51 -7.66 -18.45
N ASP A 134 10.44 -7.09 -19.22
CA ASP A 134 11.31 -7.82 -20.14
C ASP A 134 12.22 -8.82 -19.41
N ALA A 135 12.64 -8.49 -18.19
CA ALA A 135 13.34 -9.38 -17.28
C ALA A 135 12.43 -10.41 -16.57
N ASN A 136 11.17 -10.52 -17.00
CA ASN A 136 10.16 -11.49 -16.52
C ASN A 136 9.72 -11.31 -15.06
N TYR A 137 9.81 -10.09 -14.51
CA TYR A 137 9.19 -9.78 -13.21
C TYR A 137 7.69 -9.51 -13.38
N ASN A 138 6.85 -10.13 -12.55
CA ASN A 138 5.39 -9.98 -12.61
C ASN A 138 4.94 -8.68 -11.92
N ILE A 139 4.99 -7.58 -12.66
CA ILE A 139 4.68 -6.24 -12.16
C ILE A 139 3.39 -5.73 -12.78
N SER A 140 2.53 -5.10 -11.97
CA SER A 140 1.44 -4.26 -12.48
C SER A 140 1.57 -2.83 -11.97
N ARG A 141 1.80 -1.89 -12.89
CA ARG A 141 1.74 -0.45 -12.60
C ARG A 141 0.31 0.06 -12.79
N ARG A 142 -0.10 0.98 -11.93
CA ARG A 142 -1.37 1.68 -12.04
C ARG A 142 -1.23 3.13 -11.67
N ALA A 143 -1.67 4.02 -12.57
CA ALA A 143 -1.78 5.43 -12.26
C ALA A 143 -2.75 5.65 -11.09
N TRP A 144 -2.30 6.38 -10.09
CA TRP A 144 -3.06 6.75 -8.90
C TRP A 144 -2.80 8.22 -8.52
N PRO A 145 -3.14 9.18 -9.39
CA PRO A 145 -2.75 10.60 -9.28
C PRO A 145 -3.54 11.37 -8.20
N TRP A 146 -4.10 10.67 -7.22
CA TRP A 146 -5.03 11.22 -6.25
C TRP A 146 -4.29 11.66 -4.98
N PHE A 147 -4.28 12.96 -4.71
CA PHE A 147 -3.64 13.51 -3.50
C PHE A 147 -4.20 12.88 -2.21
N LYS A 148 -3.32 12.50 -1.26
CA LYS A 148 -3.67 11.86 0.02
C LYS A 148 -4.58 10.63 -0.11
N ALA A 149 -4.34 9.78 -1.11
CA ALA A 149 -5.15 8.59 -1.38
C ALA A 149 -4.41 7.26 -1.16
N GLN A 150 -3.42 7.23 -0.25
CA GLN A 150 -2.63 6.01 0.02
C GLN A 150 -3.49 4.88 0.59
N GLU A 151 -4.30 5.17 1.63
CA GLU A 151 -5.20 4.19 2.25
C GLU A 151 -6.19 3.60 1.23
N ALA A 152 -6.74 4.45 0.37
CA ALA A 152 -7.62 4.03 -0.72
C ALA A 152 -6.87 3.18 -1.77
N GLY A 153 -5.64 3.55 -2.11
CA GLY A 153 -4.79 2.76 -3.01
C GLY A 153 -4.48 1.37 -2.44
N PHE A 154 -4.19 1.28 -1.15
CA PHE A 154 -3.94 0.00 -0.47
C PHE A 154 -5.20 -0.87 -0.36
N ALA A 155 -6.36 -0.29 -0.06
CA ALA A 155 -7.64 -1.01 -0.10
C ALA A 155 -7.92 -1.55 -1.52
N HIS A 156 -7.75 -0.70 -2.54
CA HIS A 156 -7.90 -1.12 -3.93
C HIS A 156 -6.92 -2.24 -4.30
N CYS A 157 -5.69 -2.16 -3.82
CA CYS A 157 -4.65 -3.15 -4.07
C CYS A 157 -5.00 -4.51 -3.48
N ALA A 158 -5.43 -4.54 -2.22
CA ALA A 158 -5.84 -5.76 -1.54
C ALA A 158 -7.00 -6.46 -2.28
N LEU A 159 -7.98 -5.69 -2.76
CA LEU A 159 -9.08 -6.22 -3.57
C LEU A 159 -8.59 -6.84 -4.88
N ARG A 160 -7.72 -6.15 -5.61
CA ARG A 160 -7.13 -6.67 -6.86
C ARG A 160 -6.26 -7.91 -6.67
N ALA A 161 -5.63 -8.03 -5.51
CA ALA A 161 -4.75 -9.14 -5.18
C ALA A 161 -5.51 -10.34 -4.60
N ARG A 162 -6.79 -10.17 -4.21
CA ARG A 162 -7.54 -11.17 -3.44
C ARG A 162 -7.62 -12.53 -4.13
N ASP A 163 -7.84 -12.56 -5.43
CA ASP A 163 -7.98 -13.81 -6.18
C ASP A 163 -6.64 -14.38 -6.68
N SER A 164 -5.54 -13.66 -6.48
CA SER A 164 -4.24 -14.02 -7.04
C SER A 164 -3.10 -14.18 -6.02
N CYS A 165 -3.26 -13.67 -4.80
CA CYS A 165 -2.21 -13.63 -3.78
C CYS A 165 -2.72 -14.15 -2.44
N ASP A 166 -2.03 -15.11 -1.82
CA ASP A 166 -2.37 -15.58 -0.46
C ASP A 166 -2.04 -14.50 0.57
N TRP A 167 -0.87 -13.89 0.43
CA TRP A 167 -0.38 -12.81 1.27
C TRP A 167 0.06 -11.60 0.44
N VAL A 168 -0.20 -10.40 0.99
CA VAL A 168 0.21 -9.14 0.38
C VAL A 168 0.92 -8.27 1.42
N GLY A 169 2.20 -7.99 1.20
CA GLY A 169 2.98 -7.02 1.97
C GLY A 169 2.72 -5.59 1.52
N PHE A 170 2.58 -4.66 2.46
CA PHE A 170 2.40 -3.23 2.19
C PHE A 170 3.59 -2.43 2.73
N ILE A 171 4.55 -2.15 1.85
CA ILE A 171 5.81 -1.45 2.18
C ILE A 171 6.13 -0.38 1.13
N ASP A 172 6.87 0.65 1.55
CA ASP A 172 7.34 1.71 0.66
C ASP A 172 8.57 1.26 -0.16
N ALA A 173 8.88 1.94 -1.27
CA ALA A 173 10.01 1.57 -2.14
C ALA A 173 11.40 1.79 -1.51
N ASP A 174 11.46 2.42 -0.33
CA ASP A 174 12.65 2.55 0.51
C ASP A 174 12.64 1.58 1.71
N GLU A 175 11.78 0.57 1.69
CA GLU A 175 11.61 -0.40 2.76
C GLU A 175 11.85 -1.82 2.26
N PHE A 176 12.68 -2.56 2.99
CA PHE A 176 13.15 -3.89 2.59
C PHE A 176 12.82 -4.90 3.68
N PHE A 177 12.13 -5.99 3.31
CA PHE A 177 11.97 -7.12 4.21
C PHE A 177 13.31 -7.85 4.37
N TYR A 178 13.84 -7.86 5.58
CA TYR A 178 15.06 -8.59 5.90
C TYR A 178 14.69 -9.86 6.68
N LEU A 179 14.94 -11.02 6.09
CA LEU A 179 14.74 -12.33 6.71
C LEU A 179 16.06 -12.83 7.28
N LYS A 180 16.00 -13.63 8.35
CA LYS A 180 17.17 -14.33 8.89
C LYS A 180 17.81 -15.16 7.77
N SER A 181 19.15 -15.18 7.75
CA SER A 181 19.92 -15.95 6.78
C SER A 181 19.42 -17.39 6.65
N GLY A 182 19.23 -17.83 5.41
CA GLY A 182 18.69 -19.15 5.05
C GLY A 182 17.16 -19.23 4.97
N LEU A 183 16.42 -18.19 5.37
CA LEU A 183 14.96 -18.17 5.24
C LEU A 183 14.50 -17.45 3.98
N MET A 184 13.38 -17.92 3.43
CA MET A 184 12.57 -17.29 2.40
C MET A 184 11.16 -16.98 2.93
N PHE A 185 10.39 -16.19 2.17
CA PHE A 185 8.99 -15.92 2.52
C PHE A 185 8.18 -17.21 2.69
N HIS A 186 8.40 -18.21 1.83
CA HIS A 186 7.72 -19.49 1.91
C HIS A 186 7.86 -20.12 3.32
N ASP A 187 9.08 -20.23 3.84
CA ASP A 187 9.33 -20.83 5.16
C ASP A 187 8.59 -20.08 6.29
N VAL A 188 8.57 -18.74 6.20
CA VAL A 188 7.90 -17.90 7.18
C VAL A 188 6.37 -18.06 7.10
N LEU A 189 5.82 -18.08 5.89
CA LEU A 189 4.37 -18.17 5.66
C LEU A 189 3.83 -19.57 5.94
N GLU A 190 4.64 -20.61 5.73
CA GLU A 190 4.34 -21.98 6.13
C GLU A 190 4.26 -22.09 7.66
N ASP A 191 5.26 -21.60 8.41
CA ASP A 191 5.23 -21.57 9.88
C ASP A 191 4.01 -20.79 10.42
N VAL A 192 3.68 -19.63 9.81
CA VAL A 192 2.46 -18.88 10.17
C VAL A 192 1.20 -19.71 9.94
N SER A 193 1.15 -20.45 8.83
CA SER A 193 0.00 -21.29 8.48
C SER A 193 -0.13 -22.48 9.45
N LEU A 194 0.97 -23.15 9.80
CA LEU A 194 1.00 -24.23 10.79
C LEU A 194 0.57 -23.74 12.19
N ARG A 195 0.99 -22.54 12.59
CA ARG A 195 0.55 -21.94 13.86
C ARG A 195 -0.93 -21.58 13.86
N SER A 196 -1.48 -21.20 12.72
CA SER A 196 -2.89 -20.88 12.56
C SER A 196 -3.78 -22.13 12.72
N THR A 197 -3.30 -23.29 12.26
CA THR A 197 -4.03 -24.57 12.34
C THR A 197 -3.76 -25.36 13.61
N SER A 198 -2.72 -25.02 14.40
CA SER A 198 -2.39 -25.71 15.64
C SER A 198 -3.51 -25.57 16.70
N VAL A 199 -4.28 -26.63 16.88
CA VAL A 199 -5.41 -26.74 17.81
C VAL A 199 -4.91 -27.08 19.21
N ASN A 200 -5.38 -26.34 20.22
CA ASN A 200 -5.18 -26.74 21.61
C ASN A 200 -6.08 -27.95 21.91
N SER A 201 -5.48 -29.10 22.26
CA SER A 201 -6.19 -30.36 22.49
C SER A 201 -7.25 -30.31 23.60
N ARG A 202 -7.20 -29.34 24.52
CA ARG A 202 -8.18 -29.17 25.61
C ARG A 202 -9.34 -28.24 25.25
N THR A 203 -9.09 -27.17 24.50
CA THR A 203 -10.13 -26.17 24.18
C THR A 203 -10.71 -26.34 22.77
N LYS A 204 -10.14 -27.23 21.95
CA LYS A 204 -10.43 -27.40 20.51
C LYS A 204 -10.33 -26.09 19.71
N LEU A 205 -9.72 -25.04 20.26
CA LEU A 205 -9.53 -23.76 19.60
C LEU A 205 -8.06 -23.62 19.19
N SER A 206 -7.78 -23.07 18.01
CA SER A 206 -6.40 -22.81 17.63
C SER A 206 -5.77 -21.79 18.57
N LYS A 207 -4.53 -22.03 19.01
CA LYS A 207 -3.85 -21.19 20.01
C LYS A 207 -3.71 -19.73 19.53
N TYR A 208 -3.61 -19.54 18.21
CA TYR A 208 -3.37 -18.25 17.58
C TYR A 208 -4.59 -17.71 16.81
N GLY A 209 -5.65 -18.48 16.62
CA GLY A 209 -6.76 -18.13 15.72
C GLY A 209 -6.35 -18.18 14.24
N ASN A 210 -7.23 -17.74 13.35
CA ASN A 210 -6.89 -17.56 11.95
C ASN A 210 -6.03 -16.29 11.80
N ILE A 211 -4.75 -16.44 11.46
CA ILE A 211 -3.89 -15.26 11.25
C ILE A 211 -4.22 -14.62 9.90
N GLY A 212 -4.69 -13.37 9.97
CA GLY A 212 -5.01 -12.54 8.81
C GLY A 212 -3.99 -11.44 8.53
N GLU A 213 -3.13 -11.13 9.50
CA GLU A 213 -2.10 -10.09 9.41
C GLU A 213 -0.82 -10.54 10.12
N ILE A 214 0.33 -10.34 9.49
CA ILE A 214 1.65 -10.42 10.09
C ILE A 214 2.19 -9.00 10.20
N ARG A 215 2.49 -8.57 11.44
CA ARG A 215 3.09 -7.27 11.73
C ARG A 215 4.59 -7.42 11.91
N VAL A 216 5.35 -6.72 11.08
CA VAL A 216 6.81 -6.82 11.02
C VAL A 216 7.41 -5.52 11.51
N SER A 217 8.25 -5.57 12.57
CA SER A 217 8.88 -4.38 13.13
C SER A 217 9.80 -3.69 12.12
N CYS A 218 9.71 -2.37 12.05
CA CYS A 218 10.39 -1.52 11.08
C CYS A 218 11.47 -0.66 11.75
N TYR A 219 12.69 -0.72 11.22
CA TYR A 219 13.88 -0.05 11.76
C TYR A 219 14.41 0.97 10.76
N SER A 220 14.60 2.22 11.21
CA SER A 220 15.08 3.29 10.34
C SER A 220 16.60 3.26 10.18
N PHE A 221 17.04 3.27 8.94
CA PHE A 221 18.42 3.43 8.51
C PHE A 221 18.74 4.89 8.18
N GLY A 222 20.00 5.24 8.44
CA GLY A 222 20.59 6.54 8.18
C GLY A 222 21.58 6.53 7.02
N PRO A 223 22.19 7.69 6.72
CA PRO A 223 23.05 7.84 5.56
C PRO A 223 24.39 7.10 5.73
N SER A 224 24.68 6.56 6.92
CA SER A 224 25.87 5.75 7.18
C SER A 224 27.18 6.50 6.88
N GLY A 225 27.18 7.81 7.15
CA GLY A 225 28.30 8.71 6.87
C GLY A 225 28.44 9.14 5.41
N LEU A 226 27.60 8.61 4.51
CA LEU A 226 27.66 8.93 3.07
C LEU A 226 27.12 10.34 2.78
N LYS A 227 27.73 10.97 1.77
CA LYS A 227 27.31 12.28 1.23
C LYS A 227 26.63 12.18 -0.14
N HIS A 228 26.75 11.02 -0.78
CA HIS A 228 26.18 10.73 -2.09
C HIS A 228 25.47 9.38 -2.05
N VAL A 229 24.50 9.20 -2.95
CA VAL A 229 23.79 7.92 -3.10
C VAL A 229 24.81 6.81 -3.36
N PRO A 230 24.79 5.70 -2.60
CA PRO A 230 25.74 4.62 -2.79
C PRO A 230 25.53 3.94 -4.14
N GLU A 231 26.60 3.81 -4.92
CA GLU A 231 26.58 3.12 -6.22
C GLU A 231 26.22 1.63 -6.09
N GLN A 232 26.53 1.03 -4.94
CA GLN A 232 26.26 -0.39 -4.64
C GLN A 232 24.79 -0.66 -4.29
N GLY A 233 23.94 0.38 -4.19
CA GLY A 233 22.54 0.27 -3.77
C GLY A 233 22.31 0.57 -2.29
N MET A 234 21.02 0.70 -1.93
CA MET A 234 20.59 1.07 -0.58
C MET A 234 20.96 0.01 0.45
N THR A 235 20.75 -1.26 0.12
CA THR A 235 20.89 -2.37 1.07
C THR A 235 22.34 -2.63 1.45
N VAL A 236 23.27 -2.37 0.53
CA VAL A 236 24.71 -2.52 0.73
C VAL A 236 25.33 -1.24 1.28
N GLY A 237 24.92 -0.08 0.75
CA GLY A 237 25.56 1.20 1.09
C GLY A 237 25.12 1.80 2.43
N TYR A 238 23.85 1.62 2.82
CA TYR A 238 23.35 2.14 4.10
C TYR A 238 23.35 1.04 5.16
N THR A 239 24.30 1.11 6.09
CA THR A 239 24.57 0.07 7.10
C THR A 239 24.26 0.51 8.54
N CYS A 240 24.07 1.81 8.79
CA CYS A 240 23.75 2.34 10.11
C CYS A 240 22.25 2.47 10.32
N ARG A 241 21.73 1.95 11.44
CA ARG A 241 20.31 2.05 11.83
C ARG A 241 20.11 2.48 13.28
N ILE A 242 18.94 3.03 13.56
CA ILE A 242 18.48 3.31 14.92
C ILE A 242 18.16 1.98 15.64
N LEU A 243 18.51 1.88 16.92
CA LEU A 243 18.33 0.66 17.73
C LEU A 243 16.85 0.31 17.95
N ALA A 244 16.03 1.30 18.26
CA ALA A 244 14.60 1.11 18.51
C ALA A 244 13.82 1.07 17.18
N PRO A 245 12.83 0.16 17.03
CA PRO A 245 11.92 0.20 15.91
C PRO A 245 10.99 1.41 16.02
N GLU A 246 10.60 1.99 14.88
CA GLU A 246 9.68 3.13 14.86
C GLU A 246 8.21 2.67 14.81
N ARG A 247 7.91 1.71 13.92
CA ARG A 247 6.56 1.23 13.60
C ARG A 247 6.60 -0.24 13.17
N HIS A 248 5.48 -0.76 12.68
CA HIS A 248 5.44 -2.01 11.92
C HIS A 248 4.96 -1.77 10.48
N LYS A 249 5.21 -2.77 9.65
CA LYS A 249 4.57 -2.95 8.34
C LYS A 249 3.75 -4.23 8.35
N SER A 250 2.76 -4.29 7.47
CA SER A 250 1.81 -5.38 7.48
C SER A 250 1.87 -6.21 6.21
N ILE A 251 1.84 -7.52 6.42
CA ILE A 251 1.59 -8.54 5.40
C ILE A 251 0.23 -9.14 5.74
N ILE A 252 -0.73 -9.01 4.85
CA ILE A 252 -2.12 -9.38 5.13
C ILE A 252 -2.61 -10.46 4.17
N ARG A 253 -3.51 -11.32 4.65
CA ARG A 253 -4.35 -12.16 3.78
C ARG A 253 -5.49 -11.31 3.24
N PRO A 254 -5.63 -11.11 1.93
CA PRO A 254 -6.70 -10.27 1.40
C PRO A 254 -8.12 -10.70 1.79
N GLU A 255 -8.38 -12.01 1.97
CA GLU A 255 -9.70 -12.47 2.45
C GLU A 255 -9.95 -12.16 3.92
N ALA A 256 -8.91 -11.89 4.72
CA ALA A 256 -9.06 -11.59 6.13
C ALA A 256 -9.53 -10.14 6.39
N LEU A 257 -9.56 -9.29 5.36
CA LEU A 257 -9.98 -7.91 5.48
C LEU A 257 -11.48 -7.79 5.80
N ASN A 258 -11.81 -6.82 6.64
CA ASN A 258 -13.18 -6.41 6.90
C ASN A 258 -13.82 -5.83 5.63
N SER A 259 -15.13 -6.03 5.44
CA SER A 259 -15.88 -5.50 4.29
C SER A 259 -15.88 -3.97 4.20
N SER A 260 -15.62 -3.27 5.31
CA SER A 260 -15.41 -1.82 5.33
C SER A 260 -14.10 -1.37 4.68
N LEU A 261 -13.12 -2.27 4.52
CA LEU A 261 -11.80 -2.02 3.93
C LEU A 261 -10.99 -0.88 4.57
N ILE A 262 -11.37 -0.50 5.79
CA ILE A 262 -10.71 0.56 6.55
C ILE A 262 -9.27 0.12 6.84
N ASN A 263 -8.34 1.01 6.51
CA ASN A 263 -6.95 0.88 6.89
C ASN A 263 -6.37 2.26 7.24
N VAL A 264 -5.40 2.27 8.15
CA VAL A 264 -4.58 3.43 8.50
C VAL A 264 -3.15 3.15 8.05
N VAL A 265 -2.97 3.08 6.73
CA VAL A 265 -1.74 2.80 5.98
C VAL A 265 -1.12 1.42 6.27
N HIS A 266 -0.65 1.19 7.50
CA HIS A 266 -0.07 -0.09 7.93
C HIS A 266 -0.98 -0.85 8.88
N HIS A 267 -2.11 -0.29 9.31
CA HIS A 267 -3.05 -0.97 10.18
C HIS A 267 -4.31 -1.31 9.39
N PHE A 268 -4.60 -2.59 9.21
CA PHE A 268 -5.78 -3.04 8.46
C PHE A 268 -6.86 -3.56 9.40
N HIS A 269 -8.12 -3.18 9.16
CA HIS A 269 -9.25 -3.76 9.88
C HIS A 269 -9.51 -5.17 9.35
N LEU A 270 -9.36 -6.17 10.22
CA LEU A 270 -9.66 -7.57 9.91
C LEU A 270 -11.14 -7.86 10.17
N ARG A 271 -11.71 -8.83 9.45
CA ARG A 271 -13.04 -9.37 9.73
C ARG A 271 -13.02 -10.29 10.96
N ASP A 272 -14.18 -10.53 11.54
CA ASP A 272 -14.31 -11.37 12.73
C ASP A 272 -13.70 -12.76 12.53
N GLY A 273 -13.07 -13.27 13.58
CA GLY A 273 -12.36 -14.56 13.56
C GLY A 273 -10.90 -14.49 13.07
N PHE A 274 -10.49 -13.38 12.42
CA PHE A 274 -9.09 -13.16 12.03
C PHE A 274 -8.34 -12.30 13.03
N ARG A 275 -7.03 -12.55 13.17
CA ARG A 275 -6.15 -11.85 14.12
C ARG A 275 -4.83 -11.48 13.47
N PHE A 276 -4.11 -10.56 14.11
CA PHE A 276 -2.73 -10.26 13.73
C PHE A 276 -1.75 -11.06 14.59
N MET A 277 -0.57 -11.35 14.03
CA MET A 277 0.58 -11.89 14.74
C MET A 277 1.76 -10.92 14.59
N ASN A 278 2.44 -10.62 15.69
CA ASN A 278 3.70 -9.87 15.64
C ASN A 278 4.84 -10.82 15.30
N MET A 279 5.60 -10.50 14.26
CA MET A 279 6.73 -11.28 13.82
C MET A 279 7.91 -11.12 14.78
N TYR A 280 8.57 -12.23 15.13
CA TYR A 280 9.76 -12.18 15.97
C TYR A 280 10.92 -11.53 15.21
N LYS A 281 11.59 -10.54 15.83
CA LYS A 281 12.70 -9.80 15.21
C LYS A 281 13.87 -10.67 14.74
N GLY A 282 14.04 -11.85 15.32
CA GLY A 282 15.08 -12.81 14.91
C GLY A 282 14.71 -13.65 13.68
N VAL A 283 13.47 -13.53 13.17
CA VAL A 283 12.99 -14.19 11.95
C VAL A 283 12.94 -13.21 10.80
N MET A 284 12.24 -12.08 10.99
CA MET A 284 12.07 -11.08 9.93
C MET A 284 11.83 -9.69 10.52
N VAL A 285 12.41 -8.67 9.88
CA VAL A 285 12.22 -7.25 10.16
C VAL A 285 12.04 -6.47 8.86
N VAL A 286 11.63 -5.21 8.94
CA VAL A 286 11.73 -4.26 7.82
C VAL A 286 12.87 -3.29 8.08
N ASN A 287 13.76 -3.16 7.10
CA ASN A 287 14.78 -2.12 7.05
C ASN A 287 14.22 -0.94 6.25
N HIS A 288 14.03 0.19 6.90
CA HIS A 288 13.52 1.41 6.27
C HIS A 288 14.64 2.41 6.05
N TYR A 289 15.05 2.62 4.80
CA TYR A 289 16.04 3.60 4.39
C TYR A 289 15.44 5.02 4.38
N LYS A 290 14.99 5.44 5.58
CA LYS A 290 14.23 6.66 5.83
C LYS A 290 15.09 7.91 5.67
N TYR A 291 16.31 7.88 6.20
CA TYR A 291 17.24 9.00 6.21
C TYR A 291 18.40 8.69 5.26
N GLN A 292 18.11 8.67 3.96
CA GLN A 292 19.13 8.61 2.92
C GLN A 292 19.97 9.90 2.92
N VAL A 293 20.94 9.97 2.02
CA VAL A 293 21.75 11.18 1.79
C VAL A 293 20.91 12.43 1.52
N TRP A 294 21.48 13.59 1.85
CA TRP A 294 20.75 14.85 1.98
C TRP A 294 19.97 15.23 0.72
N GLU A 295 20.54 15.03 -0.46
CA GLU A 295 19.92 15.36 -1.74
C GLU A 295 18.62 14.57 -1.96
N VAL A 296 18.58 13.30 -1.55
CA VAL A 296 17.37 12.46 -1.65
C VAL A 296 16.38 12.80 -0.54
N PHE A 297 16.89 12.97 0.68
CA PHE A 297 16.05 13.32 1.83
C PHE A 297 15.31 14.65 1.60
N LYS A 298 16.00 15.66 1.03
CA LYS A 298 15.43 16.97 0.70
C LYS A 298 14.23 16.84 -0.25
N GLN A 299 14.33 16.03 -1.29
CA GLN A 299 13.23 15.79 -2.23
C GLN A 299 12.01 15.15 -1.53
N LYS A 300 12.25 14.11 -0.71
CA LYS A 300 11.20 13.48 0.10
C LYS A 300 10.55 14.47 1.06
N PHE A 301 11.34 15.33 1.70
CA PHE A 301 10.87 16.33 2.65
C PHE A 301 10.01 17.41 1.98
N HIS A 302 10.45 17.98 0.84
CA HIS A 302 9.67 18.98 0.11
C HIS A 302 8.28 18.48 -0.25
N ARG A 303 8.15 17.21 -0.69
CA ARG A 303 6.85 16.61 -0.98
C ARG A 303 5.98 16.49 0.27
N ARG A 304 6.54 16.02 1.40
CA ARG A 304 5.80 15.91 2.66
C ARG A 304 5.32 17.29 3.12
N VAL A 305 6.16 18.31 3.11
CA VAL A 305 5.75 19.67 3.50
C VAL A 305 4.72 20.26 2.54
N ALA A 306 4.87 20.06 1.23
CA ALA A 306 3.85 20.47 0.24
C ALA A 306 2.48 19.80 0.50
N THR A 307 2.44 18.60 1.11
CA THR A 307 1.16 17.99 1.52
C THR A 307 0.52 18.60 2.77
N TYR A 308 1.27 19.35 3.59
CA TYR A 308 0.79 20.08 4.77
C TYR A 308 0.50 21.55 4.49
N VAL A 309 1.20 22.17 3.55
CA VAL A 309 1.01 23.56 3.15
C VAL A 309 -0.01 23.63 2.01
N ALA A 310 -1.29 23.55 2.36
CA ALA A 310 -2.36 23.93 1.46
C ALA A 310 -2.25 25.44 1.15
N ASP A 311 -2.32 25.77 -0.14
CA ASP A 311 -2.44 27.09 -0.75
C ASP A 311 -1.48 28.20 -0.30
N TRP A 312 -0.39 28.36 -1.06
CA TRP A 312 0.44 29.58 -1.05
C TRP A 312 -0.29 30.83 -1.61
N GLN A 313 -1.47 30.67 -2.21
CA GLN A 313 -2.27 31.76 -2.77
C GLN A 313 -3.26 32.37 -1.78
N ASP A 314 -3.43 31.80 -0.57
CA ASP A 314 -4.32 32.37 0.44
C ASP A 314 -3.58 33.40 1.31
N GLU A 315 -3.81 34.68 1.04
CA GLU A 315 -3.28 35.84 1.80
C GLU A 315 -3.52 35.72 3.31
N LYS A 316 -4.52 34.95 3.76
CA LYS A 316 -4.79 34.70 5.19
C LYS A 316 -3.70 33.89 5.90
N ASN A 317 -2.87 33.13 5.18
CA ASN A 317 -1.78 32.35 5.76
C ASN A 317 -0.47 33.15 5.97
N LYS A 318 -0.39 34.40 5.51
CA LYS A 318 0.79 35.25 5.72
C LYS A 318 0.93 35.76 7.16
N LYS A 319 -0.17 36.00 7.88
CA LYS A 319 -0.15 36.57 9.25
C LYS A 319 0.23 35.60 10.37
N ARG A 320 0.36 34.29 10.11
CA ARG A 320 0.80 33.28 11.11
C ARG A 320 2.29 32.92 11.01
N LYS A 321 3.07 33.55 10.13
CA LYS A 321 4.47 33.21 9.84
C LYS A 321 5.47 34.14 10.52
N GLY A 322 5.50 34.13 11.85
CA GLY A 322 6.59 34.73 12.64
C GLY A 322 7.38 33.73 13.49
N SER A 323 6.87 32.52 13.78
CA SER A 323 7.42 31.71 14.88
C SER A 323 7.49 30.19 14.67
N ARG A 324 7.30 29.67 13.44
CA ARG A 324 7.28 28.20 13.21
C ARG A 324 8.09 27.68 12.03
N ILE A 325 8.88 28.52 11.35
CA ILE A 325 9.69 28.11 10.20
C ILE A 325 11.17 27.88 10.60
N GLU A 326 11.61 28.32 11.78
CA GLU A 326 13.01 28.18 12.21
C GLU A 326 13.34 26.95 13.09
N GLU A 327 12.37 26.21 13.61
CA GLU A 327 12.63 25.13 14.60
C GLU A 327 12.82 23.71 13.99
N GLY A 328 13.05 23.59 12.68
CA GLY A 328 13.02 22.29 11.97
C GLY A 328 14.30 21.83 11.30
N ILE A 329 15.42 22.54 11.44
CA ILE A 329 16.72 22.10 10.92
C ILE A 329 17.46 21.42 12.09
N PRO A 330 17.69 20.09 12.07
CA PRO A 330 18.73 19.53 12.91
C PRO A 330 20.05 20.16 12.45
N LYS A 331 20.59 21.07 13.27
CA LYS A 331 22.01 21.42 13.17
C LYS A 331 22.77 20.14 13.51
N LEU A 332 23.50 19.59 12.54
CA LEU A 332 24.55 18.60 12.78
C LEU A 332 25.76 19.31 13.37
#